data_AF-A0A7W1QXT4-F1
#
_entry.id   AF-A0A7W1QXT4-F1
#
_cell.length_a   1.000
_cell.length_b   1.000
_cell.length_c   1.000
_cell.angle_alpha   90.00
_cell.angle_beta   90.00
_cell.angle_gamma   90.00
#
_symmetry.space_group_name_H-M   'P 1'
#
loop_
_entity.id
_entity.type
_entity.pdbx_description
1 polymer ?
#
loop_
_entity_poly.entity_id
_entity_poly.type
_entity_poly.pdbx_seq_one_letter_code
_entity_poly.pdbx_strand_id
1 'polypeptide(L)'
;MKLFSVILLLFLSCNGFAQKPDEILATANGQNFTARDLAPDVQQSFANLAKTLSETRRVLLEQAISEILFEREAAARKLTVEKLVETEVKAKVPAPSDKEIKAVYDANRANVGNQTLEEIRPQIVAYLRRDPE
;
A
#
# COMPACT_ATOMS: atom_id res chain seq x y z
N MET A 1 11.57 56.38 -27.53
CA MET A 1 11.73 56.30 -26.06
C MET A 1 10.43 55.69 -25.53
N LYS A 2 10.30 54.44 -25.07
CA LYS A 2 11.22 53.45 -24.49
C LYS A 2 10.71 52.02 -24.79
N LEU A 3 11.65 51.17 -25.19
CA LEU A 3 11.85 49.76 -24.81
C LEU A 3 10.64 48.82 -24.70
N PHE A 4 10.49 47.95 -25.69
CA PHE A 4 9.87 46.62 -25.56
C PHE A 4 10.94 45.67 -24.95
N SER A 5 10.72 45.19 -23.74
CA SER A 5 11.49 44.10 -23.16
C SER A 5 10.58 43.30 -22.24
N VAL A 6 10.04 42.20 -22.76
CA VAL A 6 9.43 41.14 -21.96
C VAL A 6 10.34 39.93 -22.15
N ILE A 7 11.31 39.80 -21.24
CA ILE A 7 12.01 38.54 -21.01
C ILE A 7 11.42 38.00 -19.71
N LEU A 8 10.43 37.12 -19.85
CA LEU A 8 9.96 36.29 -18.75
C LEU A 8 10.67 34.94 -18.86
N LEU A 9 11.89 34.89 -18.32
CA LEU A 9 12.65 33.67 -18.16
C LEU A 9 12.25 33.02 -16.83
N LEU A 10 11.11 32.33 -16.84
CA LEU A 10 10.62 31.53 -15.72
C LEU A 10 11.31 30.16 -15.77
N PHE A 11 12.58 30.11 -15.33
CA PHE A 11 13.18 28.85 -14.88
C PHE A 11 12.58 28.51 -13.52
N LEU A 12 11.42 27.84 -13.51
CA LEU A 12 10.94 27.18 -12.30
C LEU A 12 11.71 25.85 -12.14
N SER A 13 13.00 25.96 -11.87
CA SER A 13 13.75 24.84 -11.29
C SER A 13 13.33 24.74 -9.84
N CYS A 14 12.25 24.00 -9.56
CA CYS A 14 11.99 23.51 -8.22
C CYS A 14 13.08 22.47 -7.91
N ASN A 15 14.28 22.95 -7.58
CA ASN A 15 15.24 22.13 -6.86
C ASN A 15 14.61 21.92 -5.50
N GLY A 16 13.95 20.77 -5.33
CA GLY A 16 13.70 20.23 -4.00
C GLY A 16 15.06 19.96 -3.39
N PHE A 17 15.64 20.96 -2.73
CA PHE A 17 16.84 20.73 -1.94
C PHE A 17 16.44 19.77 -0.83
N ALA A 18 16.91 18.52 -0.94
CA ALA A 18 16.95 17.65 0.20
C ALA A 18 17.77 18.36 1.28
N GLN A 19 17.19 18.52 2.47
CA GLN A 19 17.82 19.17 3.61
C GLN A 19 19.20 18.54 3.86
N LYS A 20 20.25 19.36 3.80
CA LYS A 20 21.61 18.86 3.96
C LYS A 20 21.95 18.74 5.45
N PRO A 21 22.75 17.75 5.87
CA PRO A 21 23.08 17.58 7.29
C PRO A 21 23.67 18.84 7.96
N ASP A 22 24.43 19.62 7.20
CA ASP A 22 25.14 20.83 7.66
C ASP A 22 24.34 22.14 7.49
N GLU A 23 23.10 22.04 7.02
CA GLU A 23 22.22 23.19 6.87
C GLU A 23 21.77 23.69 8.26
N ILE A 24 21.91 25.00 8.50
CA ILE A 24 21.44 25.63 9.74
C ILE A 24 19.91 25.65 9.73
N LEU A 25 19.31 24.94 10.68
CA LEU A 25 17.86 24.83 10.85
C LEU A 25 17.32 25.91 11.78
N ALA A 26 18.10 26.31 12.78
CA ALA A 26 17.74 27.34 13.74
C ALA A 26 18.97 27.96 14.38
N THR A 27 18.82 29.18 14.90
CA THR A 27 19.80 29.82 15.78
C THR A 27 19.11 30.21 17.08
N ALA A 28 19.67 29.82 18.22
CA ALA A 28 19.20 30.24 19.54
C ALA A 28 20.39 30.62 20.43
N ASN A 29 20.32 31.80 21.09
CA ASN A 29 21.39 32.34 21.93
C ASN A 29 22.77 32.38 21.24
N GLY A 30 22.81 32.60 19.93
CA GLY A 30 24.04 32.61 19.13
C GLY A 30 24.59 31.22 18.77
N GLN A 31 23.95 30.14 19.20
CA GLN A 31 24.26 28.78 18.75
C GLN A 31 23.43 28.43 17.52
N ASN A 32 24.09 27.92 16.48
CA ASN A 32 23.43 27.36 15.31
C ASN A 32 23.14 25.87 15.55
N PHE A 33 21.95 25.44 15.17
CA PHE A 33 21.50 24.06 15.20
C PHE A 33 21.33 23.55 13.77
N THR A 34 21.83 22.35 13.53
CA THR A 34 21.81 21.63 12.25
C THR A 34 21.09 20.29 12.41
N ALA A 35 20.89 19.56 11.32
CA ALA A 35 20.29 18.23 11.41
C ALA A 35 21.17 17.24 12.22
N ARG A 36 22.48 17.48 12.32
CA ARG A 36 23.41 16.65 13.12
C ARG A 36 23.23 16.82 14.62
N ASP A 37 22.63 17.93 15.06
CA ASP A 37 22.38 18.20 16.48
C ASP A 37 21.09 17.53 16.98
N LEU A 38 20.33 16.87 16.10
CA LEU A 38 19.11 16.14 16.43
C LEU A 38 19.42 14.75 17.02
N ALA A 39 18.45 14.16 17.71
CA ALA A 39 18.60 12.80 18.22
C ALA A 39 18.81 11.76 17.09
N PRO A 40 19.54 10.65 17.32
CA PRO A 40 19.90 9.69 16.26
C PRO A 40 18.71 9.09 15.50
N ASP A 41 17.60 8.83 16.20
CA ASP A 41 16.34 8.33 15.63
C ASP A 41 15.70 9.34 14.66
N VAL A 42 15.77 10.63 15.01
CA VAL A 42 15.31 11.73 14.15
C VAL A 42 16.19 11.81 12.90
N GLN A 43 17.52 11.75 13.05
CA GLN A 43 18.45 11.74 11.91
C GLN A 43 18.19 10.56 10.96
N GLN A 44 17.97 9.37 11.52
CA GLN A 44 17.65 8.17 10.74
C GLN A 44 16.31 8.30 9.99
N SER A 45 15.32 8.95 10.60
CA SER A 45 14.02 9.20 9.98
C SER A 45 14.15 10.12 8.76
N PHE A 46 14.95 11.19 8.87
CA PHE A 46 15.22 12.07 7.72
C PHE A 46 16.02 11.37 6.62
N ALA A 47 17.04 10.57 6.98
CA ALA A 47 17.80 9.79 6.01
C ALA A 47 16.92 8.81 5.21
N ASN A 48 15.89 8.26 5.85
CA ASN A 48 14.96 7.33 5.22
C ASN A 48 13.81 8.02 4.45
N LEU A 49 13.60 9.33 4.62
CA LEU A 49 12.45 10.05 4.09
C LEU A 49 12.31 9.90 2.56
N ALA A 50 13.41 10.01 1.81
CA ALA A 50 13.38 9.86 0.36
C ALA A 50 12.96 8.45 -0.08
N LYS A 51 13.46 7.43 0.63
CA LYS A 51 13.08 6.03 0.41
C LYS A 51 11.61 5.81 0.72
N THR A 52 11.16 6.22 1.91
CA THR A 52 9.76 6.11 2.34
C THR A 52 8.81 6.83 1.37
N LEU A 53 9.19 8.02 0.91
CA LEU A 53 8.39 8.78 -0.06
C LEU A 53 8.29 8.04 -1.40
N SER A 54 9.41 7.52 -1.91
CA SER A 54 9.43 6.75 -3.15
C SER A 54 8.58 5.48 -3.06
N GLU A 55 8.73 4.72 -1.97
CA GLU A 55 7.96 3.50 -1.71
C GLU A 55 6.47 3.79 -1.59
N THR A 56 6.11 4.84 -0.84
CA THR A 56 4.71 5.26 -0.68
C THR A 56 4.10 5.68 -2.02
N ARG A 57 4.80 6.48 -2.82
CA ARG A 57 4.35 6.88 -4.15
C ARG A 57 4.11 5.67 -5.06
N ARG A 58 5.02 4.70 -5.04
CA ARG A 58 4.89 3.47 -5.83
C ARG A 58 3.64 2.70 -5.42
N VAL A 59 3.43 2.46 -4.13
CA VAL A 59 2.26 1.72 -3.61
C VAL A 59 0.95 2.41 -3.98
N LEU A 60 0.86 3.73 -3.80
CA LEU A 60 -0.34 4.50 -4.15
C LEU A 60 -0.60 4.50 -5.66
N LEU A 61 0.44 4.59 -6.47
CA LEU A 61 0.32 4.52 -7.92
C LEU A 61 -0.14 3.13 -8.38
N GLU A 62 0.42 2.07 -7.81
CA GLU A 62 0.01 0.70 -8.10
C GLU A 62 -1.46 0.48 -7.76
N GLN A 63 -1.91 0.93 -6.60
CA GLN A 63 -3.31 0.86 -6.22
C GLN A 63 -4.22 1.58 -7.23
N ALA A 64 -3.89 2.83 -7.57
CA ALA A 64 -4.68 3.61 -8.53
C ALA A 64 -4.72 2.95 -9.92
N ILE A 65 -3.60 2.39 -10.38
CA ILE A 65 -3.54 1.65 -11.64
C ILE A 65 -4.42 0.40 -11.57
N SER A 66 -4.34 -0.37 -10.49
CA SER A 66 -5.19 -1.55 -10.31
C SER A 66 -6.68 -1.21 -10.35
N GLU A 67 -7.10 -0.17 -9.63
CA GLU A 67 -8.50 0.32 -9.64
C GLU A 67 -8.94 0.68 -11.07
N ILE A 68 -8.16 1.50 -11.77
CA ILE A 68 -8.44 1.91 -13.16
C ILE A 68 -8.54 0.69 -14.09
N LEU A 69 -7.65 -0.29 -13.95
CA LEU A 69 -7.65 -1.49 -14.80
C LEU A 69 -8.90 -2.34 -14.55
N PHE A 70 -9.29 -2.55 -13.29
CA PHE A 70 -10.52 -3.26 -12.96
C PHE A 70 -11.77 -2.55 -13.49
N GLU A 71 -11.86 -1.24 -13.32
CA GLU A 71 -12.98 -0.44 -13.84
C GLU A 71 -13.06 -0.52 -15.37
N ARG A 72 -11.92 -0.40 -16.06
CA ARG A 72 -11.85 -0.51 -17.53
C ARG A 72 -12.30 -1.88 -18.02
N GLU A 73 -11.81 -2.94 -17.40
CA GLU A 73 -12.16 -4.30 -17.79
C GLU A 73 -13.63 -4.61 -17.53
N ALA A 74 -14.14 -4.19 -16.36
CA ALA A 74 -15.55 -4.34 -16.02
C ALA A 74 -16.43 -3.60 -17.02
N ALA A 75 -16.10 -2.35 -17.35
CA ALA A 75 -16.81 -1.56 -18.35
C ALA A 75 -16.76 -2.19 -19.75
N ALA A 76 -15.58 -2.68 -20.18
CA ALA A 76 -15.42 -3.38 -21.47
C ALA A 76 -16.32 -4.62 -21.57
N ARG A 77 -16.54 -5.32 -20.45
CA ARG A 77 -17.43 -6.49 -20.35
C ARG A 77 -18.87 -6.16 -19.95
N LYS A 78 -19.21 -4.88 -19.75
CA LYS A 78 -20.52 -4.43 -19.25
C LYS A 78 -20.91 -5.06 -17.91
N LEU A 79 -19.94 -5.22 -17.02
CA LEU A 79 -20.09 -5.72 -15.66
C LEU A 79 -19.75 -4.61 -14.66
N THR A 80 -20.14 -4.80 -13.40
CA THR A 80 -19.51 -4.05 -12.28
C THR A 80 -18.19 -4.72 -11.90
N VAL A 81 -17.30 -3.99 -11.22
CA VAL A 81 -16.03 -4.55 -10.73
C VAL A 81 -16.28 -5.74 -9.79
N GLU A 82 -17.29 -5.66 -8.92
CA GLU A 82 -17.65 -6.75 -8.01
C GLU A 82 -18.07 -8.00 -8.76
N LYS A 83 -18.83 -7.85 -9.86
CA LYS A 83 -19.22 -8.98 -10.69
C LYS A 83 -18.05 -9.55 -11.47
N LEU A 84 -17.16 -8.72 -11.99
CA LEU A 84 -15.93 -9.17 -12.62
C LEU A 84 -15.07 -10.00 -11.65
N VAL A 85 -14.87 -9.53 -10.42
CA VAL A 85 -14.11 -10.27 -9.38
C VAL A 85 -14.81 -11.56 -8.99
N GLU A 86 -16.13 -11.54 -8.85
CA GLU A 86 -16.91 -12.75 -8.53
C GLU A 86 -16.72 -13.83 -9.61
N THR A 87 -16.82 -13.46 -10.89
CA THR A 87 -16.75 -14.42 -12.01
C THR A 87 -15.34 -14.85 -12.35
N GLU A 88 -14.37 -13.94 -12.27
CA GLU A 88 -12.99 -14.20 -12.74
C GLU A 88 -12.06 -14.67 -11.63
N VAL A 89 -12.37 -14.36 -10.36
CA VAL A 89 -11.55 -14.77 -9.21
C VAL A 89 -12.32 -15.81 -8.39
N LYS A 90 -13.37 -15.40 -7.68
CA LYS A 90 -14.01 -16.26 -6.65
C LYS A 90 -14.66 -17.52 -7.20
N ALA A 91 -15.27 -17.44 -8.39
CA ALA A 91 -15.89 -18.58 -9.05
C ALA A 91 -14.87 -19.56 -9.64
N LYS A 92 -13.63 -19.11 -9.87
CA LYS A 92 -12.54 -19.95 -10.39
C LYS A 92 -11.68 -20.58 -9.30
N VAL A 93 -11.80 -20.13 -8.05
CA VAL A 93 -11.19 -20.81 -6.90
C VAL A 93 -11.91 -22.15 -6.69
N PRO A 94 -11.21 -23.30 -6.81
CA PRO A 94 -11.80 -24.60 -6.56
C PRO A 94 -12.39 -24.70 -5.15
N ALA A 95 -13.45 -25.49 -5.00
CA ALA A 95 -13.94 -25.82 -3.67
C ALA A 95 -12.85 -26.63 -2.92
N PRO A 96 -12.60 -26.35 -1.63
CA PRO A 96 -11.71 -27.17 -0.82
C PRO A 96 -12.19 -28.62 -0.80
N SER A 97 -11.25 -29.55 -0.91
CA SER A 97 -11.51 -30.98 -0.81
C SER A 97 -11.95 -31.36 0.60
N ASP A 98 -12.68 -32.47 0.73
CA ASP A 98 -13.06 -33.01 2.04
C ASP A 98 -11.85 -33.29 2.93
N LYS A 99 -10.71 -33.64 2.34
CA LYS A 99 -9.46 -33.88 3.06
C LYS A 99 -8.91 -32.60 3.68
N GLU A 100 -8.91 -31.50 2.94
CA GLU A 100 -8.45 -30.19 3.45
C GLU A 100 -9.38 -29.67 4.54
N ILE A 101 -10.69 -29.79 4.33
CA ILE A 101 -11.70 -29.40 5.33
C ILE A 101 -11.50 -30.21 6.63
N LYS A 102 -11.30 -31.53 6.50
CA LYS A 102 -11.03 -32.39 7.64
C LYS A 102 -9.70 -32.06 8.32
N ALA A 103 -8.65 -31.76 7.57
CA ALA A 103 -7.35 -31.38 8.12
C ALA A 103 -7.43 -30.10 8.96
N VAL A 104 -8.12 -29.06 8.46
CA VAL A 104 -8.34 -27.82 9.23
C VAL A 104 -9.18 -28.10 10.48
N TYR A 105 -10.23 -28.90 10.38
CA TYR A 105 -11.06 -29.29 11.52
C TYR A 105 -10.24 -30.01 12.60
N ASP A 106 -9.48 -31.02 12.20
CA ASP A 106 -8.66 -31.84 13.10
C ASP A 106 -7.56 -30.99 13.76
N ALA A 107 -6.90 -30.10 13.01
CA ALA A 107 -5.88 -29.19 13.51
C ALA A 107 -6.42 -28.14 14.50
N ASN A 108 -7.70 -27.78 14.38
CA ASN A 108 -8.34 -26.75 15.21
C ASN A 108 -9.29 -27.32 16.28
N ARG A 109 -9.28 -28.64 16.55
CA ARG A 109 -10.19 -29.31 17.51
C ARG A 109 -10.27 -28.62 18.87
N ALA A 110 -9.14 -28.12 19.37
CA ALA A 110 -9.08 -27.39 20.64
C ALA A 110 -9.88 -26.08 20.63
N ASN A 111 -10.00 -25.43 19.48
CA ASN A 111 -10.68 -24.14 19.31
C ASN A 111 -12.17 -24.27 18.96
N VAL A 112 -12.59 -25.42 18.43
CA VAL A 112 -13.97 -25.66 17.97
C VAL A 112 -14.85 -26.37 19.01
N GLY A 113 -14.26 -26.75 20.14
CA GLY A 113 -14.98 -27.36 21.27
C GLY A 113 -15.75 -28.63 20.90
N ASN A 114 -17.03 -28.67 21.27
CA ASN A 114 -17.90 -29.83 21.04
C ASN A 114 -18.60 -29.82 19.68
N GLN A 115 -18.35 -28.81 18.83
CA GLN A 115 -18.99 -28.74 17.52
C GLN A 115 -18.48 -29.84 16.59
N THR A 116 -19.37 -30.39 15.77
CA THR A 116 -19.02 -31.42 14.78
C THR A 116 -18.45 -30.80 13.51
N LEU A 117 -17.80 -31.62 12.68
CA LEU A 117 -17.26 -31.17 11.39
C LEU A 117 -18.37 -30.60 10.51
N GLU A 118 -19.54 -31.22 10.51
CA GLU A 118 -20.70 -30.80 9.72
C GLU A 118 -21.20 -29.41 10.13
N GLU A 119 -21.23 -29.13 11.43
CA GLU A 119 -21.69 -27.85 11.98
C GLU A 119 -20.77 -26.68 11.59
N ILE A 120 -19.46 -26.93 11.52
CA ILE A 120 -18.48 -25.86 11.23
C ILE A 120 -17.87 -25.94 9.82
N ARG A 121 -18.24 -26.94 9.02
CA ARG A 121 -17.81 -27.09 7.62
C ARG A 121 -18.00 -25.81 6.81
N PRO A 122 -19.14 -25.08 6.87
CA PRO A 122 -19.29 -23.83 6.11
C PRO A 122 -18.25 -22.78 6.46
N GLN A 123 -17.84 -22.70 7.74
CA GLN A 123 -16.86 -21.74 8.24
C GLN A 123 -15.45 -22.13 7.79
N ILE A 124 -15.12 -23.43 7.85
CA ILE A 124 -13.85 -23.97 7.35
C ILE A 124 -13.71 -23.75 5.84
N VAL A 125 -14.78 -24.00 5.08
CA VAL A 125 -14.80 -23.76 3.63
C VAL A 125 -14.61 -22.27 3.34
N ALA A 126 -15.27 -21.38 4.08
CA ALA A 126 -15.11 -19.93 3.91
C ALA A 126 -13.69 -19.45 4.26
N TYR A 127 -13.04 -20.09 5.24
CA TYR A 127 -11.65 -19.84 5.59
C TYR A 127 -10.70 -20.30 4.47
N LEU A 128 -10.80 -21.56 4.05
CA LEU A 128 -9.96 -22.15 2.99
C LEU A 128 -10.13 -21.46 1.62
N ARG A 129 -11.30 -20.86 1.34
CA ARG A 129 -11.52 -20.08 0.12
C ARG A 129 -10.95 -18.66 0.16
N ARG A 130 -10.61 -18.14 1.33
CA ARG A 130 -9.98 -16.81 1.49
C ARG A 130 -8.47 -16.90 1.36
N ASP A 131 -7.89 -17.94 1.93
CA ASP A 131 -6.46 -18.21 1.97
C ASP A 131 -6.19 -19.60 1.35
N PRO A 132 -6.31 -19.76 0.02
CA PRO A 132 -5.93 -20.99 -0.65
C PRO A 132 -4.40 -21.17 -0.57
N GLU A 133 -3.93 -22.32 -0.11
CA GLU A 133 -2.49 -22.68 -0.10
C GLU A 133 -1.91 -22.83 -1.52
#